data_AF-A0A661XKK7-F1
#
_entry.id   AF-A0A661XKK7-F1
#
_cell.length_a   1.000
_cell.length_b   1.000
_cell.length_c   1.000
_cell.angle_alpha   90.00
_cell.angle_beta   90.00
_cell.angle_gamma   90.00
#
_symmetry.space_group_name_H-M   'P 1'
#
loop_
_entity.id
_entity.type
_entity.pdbx_description
1 polymer ?
#
loop_
_entity_poly.entity_id
_entity_poly.type
_entity_poly.pdbx_seq_one_letter_code
_entity_poly.pdbx_strand_id
1 'polypeptide(L)'
;MIGDFSHGVRLMEKIKPRIDAYILRLDSHSRLIMYYKIACLYVGDSNFSEALGWLNRIINTEQSLIREDIHGFSRILSLICHYELGHRDILDYHVRSTYRFLLSHENLQQYHRYILNFLKHLSANISEEEMIAEFERLRQQLIPLETNPYEKRAFIYFDIISWLEGKIQHRPVQDVIQEKANILLGQKIIA
;
A
#
# COMPACT_ATOMS: atom_id res chain seq x y z
N MET A 1 11.06 7.04 3.43
CA MET A 1 11.19 7.66 2.09
C MET A 1 11.21 9.16 2.28
N ILE A 2 11.91 9.93 1.44
CA ILE A 2 11.91 11.41 1.53
C ILE A 2 10.65 12.06 0.96
N GLY A 3 9.75 11.25 0.37
CA GLY A 3 8.45 11.70 -0.11
C GLY A 3 8.47 12.42 -1.46
N ASP A 4 9.53 12.38 -2.26
CA ASP A 4 9.50 12.96 -3.61
C ASP A 4 9.02 11.93 -4.66
N PHE A 5 7.74 11.54 -4.57
CA PHE A 5 7.16 10.53 -5.45
C PHE A 5 6.96 11.08 -6.86
N SER A 6 6.51 12.32 -7.00
CA SER A 6 6.33 12.95 -8.30
C SER A 6 7.63 13.02 -9.12
N HIS A 7 8.78 13.29 -8.48
CA HIS A 7 10.07 13.18 -9.18
C HIS A 7 10.37 11.74 -9.58
N GLY A 8 10.15 10.79 -8.68
CA GLY A 8 10.34 9.37 -8.98
C GLY A 8 9.48 8.89 -10.15
N VAL A 9 8.22 9.31 -10.24
CA VAL A 9 7.33 9.00 -11.38
C VAL A 9 7.86 9.61 -12.68
N ARG A 10 8.30 10.87 -12.68
CA ARG A 10 8.94 11.50 -13.87
C ARG A 10 10.19 10.75 -14.32
N LEU A 11 10.98 10.20 -13.39
CA LEU A 11 12.12 9.35 -13.74
C LEU A 11 11.65 8.00 -14.30
N MET A 12 10.63 7.40 -13.70
CA MET A 12 10.04 6.14 -14.16
C MET A 12 9.52 6.26 -15.59
N GLU A 13 8.83 7.33 -15.96
CA GLU A 13 8.34 7.56 -17.32
C GLU A 13 9.46 7.50 -18.37
N LYS A 14 10.65 8.05 -18.04
CA LYS A 14 11.82 8.03 -18.92
C LYS A 14 12.41 6.64 -19.11
N ILE A 15 12.37 5.81 -18.07
CA ILE A 15 12.99 4.47 -18.07
C ILE A 15 12.00 3.34 -18.34
N LYS A 16 10.69 3.59 -18.25
CA LYS A 16 9.59 2.63 -18.45
C LYS A 16 9.74 1.80 -19.74
N PRO A 17 10.17 2.36 -20.89
CA PRO A 17 10.33 1.58 -22.11
C PRO A 17 11.37 0.45 -22.01
N ARG A 18 12.32 0.55 -21.08
CA ARG A 18 13.40 -0.44 -20.89
C ARG A 18 13.31 -1.19 -19.57
N ILE A 19 12.59 -0.67 -18.58
CA ILE A 19 12.58 -1.23 -17.23
C ILE A 19 12.04 -2.66 -17.19
N ASP A 20 11.03 -2.98 -18.00
CA ASP A 20 10.48 -4.33 -18.08
C ASP A 20 11.54 -5.34 -18.53
N ALA A 21 12.36 -4.99 -19.51
CA ALA A 21 13.45 -5.85 -19.97
C ALA A 21 14.54 -6.07 -18.89
N TYR A 22 14.81 -5.08 -18.06
CA TYR A 22 15.72 -5.23 -16.92
C TYR A 22 15.12 -6.08 -15.80
N ILE A 23 13.84 -5.85 -15.46
CA ILE A 23 13.15 -6.59 -14.41
C ILE A 23 13.02 -8.09 -14.76
N LEU A 24 12.81 -8.40 -16.04
CA LEU A 24 12.76 -9.79 -16.52
C LEU A 24 14.10 -10.55 -16.38
N ARG A 25 15.22 -9.85 -16.20
CA ARG A 25 16.54 -10.46 -15.94
C ARG A 25 16.78 -10.74 -14.46
N LEU A 26 15.95 -10.20 -13.56
CA LEU A 26 16.03 -10.48 -12.14
C LEU A 26 15.49 -11.89 -11.84
N ASP A 27 15.96 -12.47 -10.74
CA ASP A 27 15.33 -13.64 -10.14
C ASP A 27 13.87 -13.37 -9.76
N SER A 28 13.09 -14.43 -9.55
CA SER A 28 11.65 -14.34 -9.27
C SER A 28 11.35 -13.46 -8.06
N HIS A 29 12.14 -13.55 -6.97
CA HIS A 29 11.89 -12.79 -5.76
C HIS A 29 12.16 -11.30 -5.96
N SER A 30 13.32 -10.96 -6.50
CA SER A 30 13.73 -9.58 -6.75
C SER A 30 12.78 -8.87 -7.73
N ARG A 31 12.28 -9.60 -8.73
CA ARG A 31 11.30 -9.11 -9.70
C ARG A 31 10.01 -8.61 -9.03
N LEU A 32 9.46 -9.39 -8.11
CA LEU A 32 8.22 -9.04 -7.42
C LEU A 32 8.40 -7.89 -6.44
N ILE A 33 9.53 -7.87 -5.72
CA ILE A 33 9.89 -6.72 -4.88
C ILE A 33 9.99 -5.45 -5.74
N MET A 34 10.57 -5.55 -6.94
CA MET A 34 10.68 -4.40 -7.84
C MET A 34 9.30 -3.93 -8.31
N TYR A 35 8.42 -4.84 -8.75
CA TYR A 35 7.04 -4.49 -9.09
C TYR A 35 6.31 -3.81 -7.93
N TYR A 36 6.49 -4.32 -6.71
CA TYR A 36 5.84 -3.76 -5.53
C TYR A 36 6.36 -2.37 -5.19
N LYS A 37 7.68 -2.15 -5.24
CA LYS A 37 8.29 -0.83 -5.03
C LYS A 37 7.82 0.19 -6.06
N ILE A 38 7.71 -0.22 -7.33
CA ILE A 38 7.18 0.63 -8.39
C ILE A 38 5.71 0.96 -8.12
N ALA A 39 4.90 -0.02 -7.69
CA ALA A 39 3.52 0.24 -7.30
C ALA A 39 3.43 1.26 -6.15
N CYS A 40 4.23 1.11 -5.09
CA CYS A 40 4.27 2.08 -3.98
C CYS A 40 4.68 3.48 -4.42
N LEU A 41 5.60 3.60 -5.40
CA LEU A 41 5.97 4.88 -5.99
C LEU A 41 4.76 5.55 -6.66
N TYR A 42 4.01 4.82 -7.48
CA TYR A 42 2.81 5.35 -8.13
C TYR A 42 1.70 5.66 -7.12
N VAL A 43 1.51 4.86 -6.06
CA VAL A 43 0.57 5.16 -4.97
C VAL A 43 0.95 6.45 -4.26
N GLY A 44 2.24 6.66 -3.97
CA GLY A 44 2.72 7.89 -3.32
C GLY A 44 2.47 9.15 -4.16
N ASP A 45 2.46 9.02 -5.48
CA ASP A 45 2.11 10.08 -6.44
C ASP A 45 0.59 10.12 -6.77
N SER A 46 -0.24 9.35 -6.07
CA SER A 46 -1.69 9.22 -6.30
C SER A 46 -2.08 8.68 -7.70
N ASN A 47 -1.16 8.02 -8.40
CA ASN A 47 -1.42 7.37 -9.67
C ASN A 47 -1.85 5.90 -9.47
N PHE A 48 -3.05 5.72 -8.92
CA PHE A 48 -3.56 4.41 -8.50
C PHE A 48 -3.80 3.43 -9.67
N SER A 49 -4.13 3.94 -10.86
CA SER A 49 -4.32 3.11 -12.06
C SER A 49 -3.02 2.44 -12.49
N GLU A 50 -1.91 3.18 -12.55
CA GLU A 50 -0.60 2.60 -12.85
C GLU A 50 -0.16 1.63 -11.74
N ALA A 51 -0.37 1.98 -10.47
CA ALA A 51 -0.06 1.10 -9.35
C ALA A 51 -0.77 -0.27 -9.47
N LEU A 52 -2.06 -0.30 -9.83
CA LEU A 52 -2.79 -1.55 -10.07
C LEU A 52 -2.16 -2.39 -11.18
N GLY A 53 -1.67 -1.76 -12.25
CA GLY A 53 -0.96 -2.45 -13.33
C GLY A 53 0.24 -3.26 -12.82
N TRP A 54 1.04 -2.66 -11.93
CA TRP A 54 2.19 -3.33 -11.31
C TRP A 54 1.79 -4.38 -10.27
N LEU A 55 0.78 -4.10 -9.45
CA LEU A 55 0.28 -5.03 -8.43
C LEU A 55 -0.33 -6.29 -9.06
N ASN A 56 -1.05 -6.14 -10.16
CA ASN A 56 -1.63 -7.28 -10.89
C ASN A 56 -0.57 -8.23 -11.44
N ARG A 57 0.62 -7.73 -11.82
CA ARG A 57 1.74 -8.60 -12.21
C ARG A 57 2.19 -9.51 -11.06
N ILE A 58 2.15 -9.02 -9.82
CA ILE A 58 2.46 -9.82 -8.62
C ILE A 58 1.32 -10.80 -8.35
N ILE A 59 0.09 -10.30 -8.28
CA ILE A 59 -1.11 -11.09 -7.90
C ILE A 59 -1.33 -12.28 -8.85
N ASN A 60 -0.98 -12.13 -10.13
CA ASN A 60 -1.13 -13.16 -11.17
C ASN A 60 0.10 -14.07 -11.35
N THR A 61 1.17 -13.89 -10.57
CA THR A 61 2.35 -14.80 -10.59
C THR A 61 2.05 -16.06 -9.77
N GLU A 62 2.56 -17.22 -10.22
CA GLU A 62 2.43 -18.50 -9.50
C GLU A 62 3.08 -18.45 -8.11
N GLN A 63 2.35 -18.90 -7.09
CA GLN A 63 2.69 -18.73 -5.67
C GLN A 63 3.85 -19.63 -5.20
N SER A 64 4.16 -20.71 -5.91
CA SER A 64 5.18 -21.71 -5.54
C SER A 64 6.63 -21.19 -5.53
N LEU A 65 6.86 -19.93 -5.91
CA LEU A 65 8.17 -19.35 -6.17
C LEU A 65 8.66 -18.35 -5.10
N ILE A 66 7.92 -18.13 -4.00
CA ILE A 66 7.95 -16.82 -3.28
C ILE A 66 7.73 -16.95 -1.77
N ARG A 67 8.13 -15.92 -1.02
CA ARG A 67 7.58 -15.61 0.31
C ARG A 67 6.12 -15.14 0.19
N GLU A 68 5.23 -15.76 0.94
CA GLU A 68 3.78 -15.50 0.92
C GLU A 68 3.39 -14.07 1.32
N ASP A 69 4.30 -13.33 1.96
CA ASP A 69 4.08 -11.98 2.46
C ASP A 69 3.85 -10.95 1.35
N ILE A 70 4.64 -10.98 0.27
CA ILE A 70 4.52 -9.98 -0.81
C ILE A 70 3.18 -10.06 -1.55
N HIS A 71 2.61 -11.26 -1.72
CA HIS A 71 1.29 -11.43 -2.33
C HIS A 71 0.19 -10.84 -1.45
N GLY A 72 0.26 -11.11 -0.14
CA GLY A 72 -0.68 -10.54 0.82
C GLY A 72 -0.66 -9.01 0.79
N PHE A 73 0.53 -8.41 0.90
CA PHE A 73 0.68 -6.95 0.84
C PHE A 73 0.27 -6.36 -0.49
N SER A 74 0.52 -7.05 -1.61
CA SER A 74 0.11 -6.58 -2.94
C SER A 74 -1.40 -6.56 -3.10
N ARG A 75 -2.11 -7.57 -2.58
CA ARG A 75 -3.57 -7.62 -2.59
C ARG A 75 -4.18 -6.53 -1.72
N ILE A 76 -3.63 -6.30 -0.53
CA ILE A 76 -4.07 -5.19 0.34
C ILE A 76 -3.86 -3.84 -0.36
N LEU A 77 -2.68 -3.59 -0.92
CA LEU A 77 -2.41 -2.34 -1.62
C LEU A 77 -3.29 -2.16 -2.86
N SER A 78 -3.62 -3.26 -3.55
CA SER A 78 -4.56 -3.24 -4.68
C SER A 78 -5.98 -2.86 -4.24
N LEU A 79 -6.44 -3.34 -3.08
CA LEU A 79 -7.73 -2.92 -2.54
C LEU A 79 -7.74 -1.42 -2.21
N ILE A 80 -6.66 -0.89 -1.63
CA ILE A 80 -6.51 0.55 -1.39
C ILE A 80 -6.59 1.31 -2.71
N CYS A 81 -5.89 0.86 -3.76
CA CYS A 81 -5.95 1.51 -5.08
C CYS A 81 -7.35 1.45 -5.69
N HIS A 82 -8.08 0.35 -5.55
CA HIS A 82 -9.46 0.24 -6.01
C HIS A 82 -10.40 1.19 -5.27
N TYR A 83 -10.23 1.31 -3.95
CA TYR A 83 -10.96 2.29 -3.16
C TYR A 83 -10.71 3.72 -3.66
N GLU A 84 -9.45 4.07 -3.89
CA GLU A 84 -9.03 5.41 -4.37
C GLU A 84 -9.58 5.78 -5.74
N LEU A 85 -9.73 4.78 -6.62
CA LEU A 85 -10.33 4.96 -7.94
C LEU A 85 -11.86 5.00 -7.91
N GLY A 86 -12.48 4.87 -6.72
CA GLY A 86 -13.93 4.83 -6.58
C GLY A 86 -14.57 3.54 -7.07
N HIS A 87 -13.81 2.45 -7.23
CA HIS A 87 -14.31 1.15 -7.70
C HIS A 87 -15.05 0.39 -6.59
N ARG A 88 -16.08 1.00 -5.99
CA ARG A 88 -16.78 0.46 -4.82
C ARG A 88 -17.50 -0.86 -5.10
N ASP A 89 -18.08 -1.02 -6.28
CA ASP A 89 -18.89 -2.18 -6.66
C ASP A 89 -18.10 -3.51 -6.64
N ILE A 90 -16.80 -3.45 -6.93
CA ILE A 90 -15.93 -4.64 -6.94
C ILE A 90 -15.19 -4.83 -5.62
N LEU A 91 -15.19 -3.82 -4.74
CA LEU A 91 -14.37 -3.81 -3.54
C LEU A 91 -14.74 -4.93 -2.57
N ASP A 92 -16.03 -5.16 -2.30
CA ASP A 92 -16.50 -6.24 -1.41
C ASP A 92 -16.05 -7.63 -1.93
N TYR A 93 -16.16 -7.86 -3.24
CA TYR A 93 -15.69 -9.10 -3.85
C TYR A 93 -14.17 -9.28 -3.64
N HIS A 94 -13.38 -8.24 -3.94
CA HIS A 94 -11.93 -8.31 -3.78
C HIS A 94 -11.51 -8.44 -2.32
N VAL A 95 -12.22 -7.82 -1.36
CA VAL A 95 -11.99 -7.99 0.09
C VAL A 95 -12.19 -9.45 0.49
N ARG A 96 -13.32 -10.06 0.10
CA ARG A 96 -13.59 -11.48 0.40
C ARG A 96 -12.57 -12.41 -0.24
N SER A 97 -12.19 -12.14 -1.49
CA SER A 97 -11.16 -12.91 -2.20
C SER A 97 -9.80 -12.83 -1.49
N THR A 98 -9.40 -11.62 -1.07
CA THR A 98 -8.15 -11.38 -0.33
C THR A 98 -8.17 -12.02 1.05
N TYR A 99 -9.29 -11.96 1.77
CA TYR A 99 -9.46 -12.65 3.05
C TYR A 99 -9.23 -14.16 2.92
N ARG A 100 -9.88 -14.80 1.92
CA ARG A 100 -9.70 -16.24 1.68
C ARG A 100 -8.26 -16.59 1.35
N PHE A 101 -7.60 -15.78 0.52
CA PHE A 101 -6.20 -15.96 0.18
C PHE A 101 -5.29 -15.89 1.42
N LEU A 102 -5.44 -14.86 2.25
CA LEU A 102 -4.59 -14.72 3.43
C LEU A 102 -4.84 -15.82 4.47
N LEU A 103 -6.10 -16.27 4.59
CA LEU A 103 -6.46 -17.37 5.48
C LEU A 103 -5.84 -18.70 5.03
N SER A 104 -5.82 -18.99 3.73
CA SER A 104 -5.29 -20.26 3.21
C SER A 104 -3.77 -20.39 3.28
N HIS A 105 -3.06 -19.28 3.50
CA HIS A 105 -1.59 -19.23 3.58
C HIS A 105 -1.11 -18.92 5.02
N GLU A 106 -1.95 -19.11 6.03
CA GLU A 106 -1.63 -18.82 7.45
C GLU A 106 -1.07 -17.40 7.71
N ASN A 107 -1.30 -16.47 6.79
CA ASN A 107 -0.68 -15.15 6.77
C ASN A 107 -1.67 -14.03 7.19
N LEU A 108 -2.78 -14.42 7.82
CA LEU A 108 -3.83 -13.50 8.25
C LEU A 108 -3.51 -12.86 9.61
N GLN A 109 -2.49 -12.01 9.60
CA GLN A 109 -2.05 -11.20 10.75
C GLN A 109 -3.09 -10.13 11.15
N GLN A 110 -2.91 -9.49 12.32
CA GLN A 110 -3.83 -8.48 12.84
C GLN A 110 -3.91 -7.26 11.93
N TYR A 111 -2.77 -6.83 11.39
CA TYR A 111 -2.69 -5.78 10.36
C TYR A 111 -3.69 -6.01 9.21
N HIS A 112 -3.68 -7.22 8.64
CA HIS A 112 -4.56 -7.57 7.53
C HIS A 112 -6.04 -7.54 7.93
N ARG A 113 -6.37 -8.04 9.12
CA ARG A 113 -7.76 -8.09 9.61
C ARG A 113 -8.34 -6.69 9.77
N TYR A 114 -7.57 -5.75 10.33
CA TYR A 114 -8.00 -4.37 10.47
C TYR A 114 -8.28 -3.72 9.12
N ILE A 115 -7.37 -3.87 8.15
CA ILE A 115 -7.53 -3.26 6.84
C ILE A 115 -8.69 -3.88 6.06
N LEU A 116 -8.83 -5.21 6.06
CA LEU A 116 -9.95 -5.87 5.38
C LEU A 116 -11.30 -5.51 6.00
N ASN A 117 -11.35 -5.40 7.33
CA ASN A 117 -12.57 -4.96 8.01
C ASN A 117 -12.91 -3.52 7.64
N PHE A 118 -11.93 -2.61 7.72
CA PHE A 118 -12.08 -1.21 7.31
C PHE A 118 -12.58 -1.07 5.87
N LEU A 119 -11.94 -1.75 4.90
CA LEU A 119 -12.34 -1.69 3.49
C LEU A 119 -13.75 -2.26 3.24
N LYS A 120 -14.15 -3.28 4.00
CA LYS A 120 -15.51 -3.81 3.97
C LYS A 120 -16.55 -2.79 4.47
N HIS A 121 -16.20 -1.97 5.46
CA HIS A 121 -17.09 -0.89 5.90
C HIS A 121 -17.16 0.22 4.85
N LEU A 122 -16.02 0.57 4.23
CA LEU A 122 -15.99 1.59 3.16
C LEU A 122 -16.70 1.16 1.86
N SER A 123 -16.90 -0.13 1.63
CA SER A 123 -17.69 -0.59 0.49
C SER A 123 -19.19 -0.32 0.64
N ALA A 124 -19.65 0.04 1.85
CA ALA A 124 -21.04 0.44 2.09
C ALA A 124 -21.30 1.90 1.68
N ASN A 125 -22.58 2.26 1.56
CA ASN A 125 -23.00 3.64 1.41
C ASN A 125 -22.94 4.33 2.78
N ILE A 126 -21.81 4.98 3.06
CA ILE A 126 -21.58 5.77 4.27
C ILE A 126 -21.33 7.24 3.90
N SER A 127 -21.63 8.14 4.84
CA SER A 127 -21.35 9.56 4.73
C SER A 127 -19.85 9.87 4.81
N GLU A 128 -19.46 11.09 4.43
CA GLU A 128 -18.08 11.56 4.53
C GLU A 128 -17.59 11.60 5.98
N GLU A 129 -18.45 12.00 6.93
CA GLU A 129 -18.13 12.01 8.37
C GLU A 129 -17.85 10.60 8.90
N GLU A 130 -18.69 9.62 8.55
CA GLU A 130 -18.48 8.21 8.91
C GLU A 130 -17.20 7.65 8.27
N MET A 131 -16.89 8.08 7.04
CA MET A 131 -15.66 7.68 6.36
C MET A 131 -14.42 8.21 7.08
N ILE A 132 -14.41 9.48 7.49
CA ILE A 132 -13.32 10.08 8.28
C ILE A 132 -13.17 9.33 9.61
N ALA A 133 -14.27 9.04 10.30
CA ALA A 133 -14.23 8.28 11.55
C ALA A 133 -13.63 6.87 11.37
N GLU A 134 -13.94 6.18 10.26
CA GLU A 134 -13.35 4.87 9.95
C GLU A 134 -11.84 4.97 9.62
N PHE A 135 -11.38 6.03 8.95
CA PHE A 135 -9.95 6.28 8.75
C PHE A 135 -9.22 6.50 10.09
N GLU A 136 -9.78 7.32 10.98
CA GLU A 136 -9.22 7.58 12.31
C GLU A 136 -9.16 6.29 13.15
N ARG A 137 -10.24 5.51 13.11
CA ARG A 137 -10.32 4.22 13.79
C ARG A 137 -9.25 3.25 13.30
N LEU A 138 -9.10 3.10 11.98
CA LEU A 138 -8.06 2.22 11.43
C LEU A 138 -6.67 2.71 11.83
N ARG A 139 -6.42 4.03 11.79
CA ARG A 139 -5.14 4.60 12.22
C ARG A 139 -4.83 4.27 13.68
N GLN A 140 -5.79 4.45 14.58
CA GLN A 140 -5.65 4.09 16.00
C GLN A 140 -5.39 2.60 16.22
N GLN A 141 -5.98 1.73 15.40
CA GLN A 141 -5.74 0.30 15.43
C GLN A 141 -4.35 -0.10 14.92
N LEU A 142 -3.82 0.60 13.92
CA LEU A 142 -2.54 0.28 13.29
C LEU A 142 -1.32 0.81 14.03
N ILE A 143 -1.41 2.00 14.66
CA ILE A 143 -0.26 2.61 15.39
C ILE A 143 0.39 1.64 16.40
N PRO A 144 -0.36 0.92 17.27
CA PRO A 144 0.25 -0.04 18.20
C PRO A 144 0.97 -1.21 17.52
N LEU A 145 0.62 -1.52 16.26
CA LEU A 145 1.24 -2.62 15.52
C LEU A 145 2.61 -2.24 14.93
N GLU A 146 2.93 -0.94 14.80
CA GLU A 146 4.23 -0.48 14.29
C GLU A 146 5.40 -0.95 15.17
N THR A 147 5.18 -1.02 16.49
CA THR A 147 6.20 -1.45 17.46
C THR A 147 6.08 -2.93 17.82
N ASN A 148 5.04 -3.63 17.36
CA ASN A 148 4.84 -5.05 17.63
C ASN A 148 5.85 -5.90 16.85
N PRO A 149 6.67 -6.76 17.51
CA PRO A 149 7.70 -7.55 16.85
C PRO A 149 7.22 -8.46 15.70
N TYR A 150 5.95 -8.90 15.76
CA TYR A 150 5.36 -9.83 14.81
C TYR A 150 4.64 -9.12 13.65
N GLU A 151 4.19 -7.88 13.85
CA GLU A 151 3.38 -7.12 12.88
C GLU A 151 4.18 -6.00 12.19
N LYS A 152 5.25 -5.49 12.83
CA LYS A 152 6.03 -4.33 12.34
C LYS A 152 6.55 -4.45 10.91
N ARG A 153 6.70 -5.68 10.40
CA ARG A 153 7.16 -5.92 9.01
C ARG A 153 6.19 -5.34 7.99
N ALA A 154 4.89 -5.30 8.27
CA ALA A 154 3.89 -4.76 7.37
C ALA A 154 4.14 -3.28 7.02
N PHE A 155 4.66 -2.51 7.98
CA PHE A 155 4.90 -1.08 7.85
C PHE A 155 6.16 -0.73 7.05
N ILE A 156 7.00 -1.71 6.72
CA ILE A 156 8.18 -1.52 5.86
C ILE A 156 7.75 -1.34 4.39
N TYR A 157 6.65 -1.96 4.01
CA TYR A 157 6.23 -2.11 2.61
C TYR A 157 5.47 -0.88 2.10
N PHE A 158 4.54 -0.36 2.90
CA PHE A 158 3.75 0.82 2.57
C PHE A 158 3.48 1.64 3.84
N ASP A 159 3.71 2.95 3.76
CA ASP A 159 3.44 3.88 4.85
C ASP A 159 1.94 4.19 4.92
N ILE A 160 1.18 3.18 5.35
CA ILE A 160 -0.28 3.25 5.46
C ILE A 160 -0.72 4.29 6.48
N ILE A 161 0.09 4.58 7.50
CA ILE A 161 -0.22 5.59 8.51
C ILE A 161 -0.21 6.98 7.87
N SER A 162 0.83 7.31 7.09
CA SER A 162 0.86 8.57 6.35
C SER A 162 -0.26 8.67 5.31
N TRP A 163 -0.64 7.56 4.67
CA TRP A 163 -1.80 7.53 3.79
C TRP A 163 -3.10 7.85 4.52
N LEU A 164 -3.36 7.23 5.68
CA LEU A 164 -4.53 7.51 6.51
C LEU A 164 -4.55 8.96 6.99
N GLU A 165 -3.41 9.51 7.39
CA GLU A 165 -3.30 10.91 7.81
C GLU A 165 -3.61 11.87 6.66
N GLY A 166 -3.14 11.57 5.44
CA GLY A 166 -3.51 12.34 4.25
C GLY A 166 -5.03 12.32 4.01
N LYS A 167 -5.70 11.19 4.25
CA LYS A 167 -7.16 11.09 4.14
C LYS A 167 -7.90 11.89 5.20
N ILE A 168 -7.48 11.78 6.46
CA ILE A 168 -8.08 12.52 7.58
C ILE A 168 -7.89 14.04 7.40
N GLN A 169 -6.74 14.45 6.84
CA GLN A 169 -6.38 15.86 6.65
C GLN A 169 -6.75 16.42 5.26
N HIS A 170 -7.38 15.63 4.40
CA HIS A 170 -7.72 16.00 3.02
C HIS A 170 -6.54 16.55 2.20
N ARG A 171 -5.36 15.93 2.30
CA ARG A 171 -4.16 16.33 1.56
C ARG A 171 -3.43 15.14 0.94
N PRO A 172 -2.63 15.35 -0.12
CA PRO A 172 -1.82 14.30 -0.73
C PRO A 172 -0.92 13.58 0.27
N VAL A 173 -0.83 12.25 0.16
CA VAL A 173 0.07 11.42 0.99
C VAL A 173 1.54 11.83 0.84
N GLN A 174 1.92 12.29 -0.35
CA GLN A 174 3.23 12.84 -0.64
C GLN A 174 3.61 13.94 0.36
N ASP A 175 2.72 14.91 0.57
CA ASP A 175 2.98 16.07 1.41
C ASP A 175 3.15 15.66 2.88
N VAL A 176 2.34 14.69 3.34
CA VAL A 176 2.45 14.13 4.70
C VAL A 176 3.80 13.45 4.90
N ILE A 177 4.25 12.65 3.93
CA ILE A 177 5.53 11.94 4.00
C ILE A 177 6.71 12.92 3.95
N GLN A 178 6.64 13.96 3.12
CA GLN A 178 7.68 15.00 3.05
C GLN A 178 7.79 15.77 4.38
N GLU A 179 6.67 16.13 4.98
CA GLU A 179 6.63 16.82 6.27
C GLU A 179 7.29 15.97 7.38
N LYS A 180 6.92 14.69 7.48
CA LYS A 180 7.55 13.75 8.42
C LYS A 180 9.04 13.59 8.17
N ALA A 181 9.46 13.49 6.91
CA ALA A 181 10.87 13.37 6.55
C ALA A 181 11.66 14.62 6.96
N ASN A 182 11.12 15.82 6.76
CA ASN A 182 11.75 17.08 7.15
C ASN A 182 11.91 17.20 8.66
N ILE A 183 10.90 16.78 9.44
CA ILE A 183 10.98 16.77 10.91
C ILE A 183 12.10 15.83 11.39
N LEU A 184 12.17 14.61 10.84
CA LEU A 184 13.18 13.62 11.20
C LEU A 184 14.60 14.07 10.81
N LEU A 185 14.76 14.70 9.65
CA LEU A 185 16.04 15.25 9.21
C LEU A 185 16.46 16.47 10.05
N GLY A 186 15.52 17.34 10.41
CA GLY A 186 15.76 18.48 11.29
C GLY A 186 16.19 18.05 12.70
N GLN A 187 15.56 17.01 13.27
CA GLN A 187 15.93 16.46 14.57
C GLN A 187 17.33 15.84 14.58
N LYS A 188 17.78 15.23 13.47
CA LYS A 188 19.14 14.68 13.32
C LYS A 188 20.24 15.72 13.14
N ILE A 189 19.90 16.97 12.79
CA ILE A 189 20.88 18.05 12.65
C ILE A 189 21.13 18.74 14.00
N ILE A 190 20.21 18.59 14.95
CA ILE A 190 20.25 19.23 16.28
C ILE A 190 20.76 18.27 17.38
N ALA A 191 20.85 16.96 17.09
CA ALA A 191 21.38 15.93 17.99
C ALA A 191 22.81 15.51 17.61
#